data_AF-A0A9E1Q257-F1
#
_entry.id   AF-A0A9E1Q257-F1
#
_cell.length_a   1.000
_cell.length_b   1.000
_cell.length_c   1.000
_cell.angle_alpha   90.00
_cell.angle_beta   90.00
_cell.angle_gamma   90.00
#
_symmetry.space_group_name_H-M   'P 1'
#
loop_
_entity.id
_entity.type
_entity.pdbx_description
1 polymer ?
#
loop_
_entity_poly.entity_id
_entity_poly.type
_entity_poly.pdbx_seq_one_letter_code
_entity_poly.pdbx_strand_id
1 'polypeptide(L)' 'LDDKVVPPNQAEAMVAVLKDKDIPVAYVPFTGEGHGFRQSANIKRALEAELYFYGRVFGFDPADDIDPVEIANL' A
#
# COMPACT_ATOMS: atom_id res chain seq x y z
N LEU A 1 14.48 -0.59 -2.23
CA LEU A 1 13.37 -0.80 -3.19
C LEU A 1 14.06 -1.28 -4.44
N ASP A 2 13.94 -2.56 -4.73
CA ASP A 2 14.89 -3.26 -5.60
C ASP A 2 14.19 -3.81 -6.86
N ASP A 3 12.97 -3.34 -7.13
CA ASP A 3 12.21 -3.66 -8.33
C ASP A 3 12.87 -3.02 -9.56
N LYS A 4 13.41 -3.88 -10.43
CA LYS A 4 14.05 -3.50 -11.69
C LYS A 4 13.12 -3.63 -12.89
N VAL A 5 11.97 -4.30 -12.74
CA VAL A 5 10.97 -4.50 -13.79
C VAL A 5 10.04 -3.28 -13.85
N VAL A 6 9.54 -2.86 -12.69
CA VAL A 6 8.73 -1.65 -12.51
C VAL A 6 9.40 -0.79 -11.44
N PRO A 7 10.22 0.19 -11.85
CA PRO A 7 10.95 1.00 -10.88
C PRO A 7 10.04 1.80 -9.93
N PRO A 8 10.48 2.06 -8.68
CA PRO A 8 9.65 2.67 -7.64
C PRO A 8 9.05 4.03 -7.98
N ASN A 9 9.77 4.82 -8.80
CA ASN A 9 9.36 6.14 -9.21
C ASN A 9 8.00 6.17 -9.94
N GLN A 10 7.60 5.05 -10.56
CA GLN A 10 6.28 4.95 -11.20
C GLN A 10 5.16 4.99 -10.16
N ALA A 11 5.29 4.23 -9.08
CA ALA A 11 4.32 4.25 -7.99
C ALA A 11 4.34 5.59 -7.25
N GLU A 12 5.53 6.14 -6.99
CA GLU A 12 5.69 7.47 -6.36
C GLU A 12 5.00 8.58 -7.16
N ALA A 13 5.17 8.58 -8.49
CA ALA A 13 4.52 9.54 -9.38
C ALA A 13 2.98 9.41 -9.33
N MET A 14 2.44 8.19 -9.32
CA MET A 14 1.00 7.96 -9.18
C MET A 14 0.48 8.48 -7.83
N VAL A 15 1.18 8.18 -6.74
CA VAL A 15 0.79 8.62 -5.39
C VAL A 15 0.77 10.13 -5.29
N ALA A 16 1.78 10.82 -5.84
CA ALA A 16 1.81 12.28 -5.86
C ALA A 16 0.58 12.86 -6.58
N VAL A 17 0.25 12.36 -7.77
CA VAL A 17 -0.92 12.82 -8.53
C VAL A 17 -2.24 12.53 -7.82
N LEU A 18 -2.37 11.38 -7.14
CA LEU A 18 -3.57 11.05 -6.36
C LEU A 18 -3.73 11.96 -5.14
N LYS A 19 -2.62 12.25 -4.44
CA LYS A 19 -2.60 13.18 -3.31
C LYS A 19 -3.02 14.59 -3.72
N ASP A 20 -2.45 15.10 -4.81
CA ASP A 20 -2.75 16.44 -5.33
C ASP A 20 -4.21 16.59 -5.79
N LYS A 21 -4.85 15.47 -6.20
CA LYS A 21 -6.25 15.42 -6.62
C LYS A 21 -7.23 15.18 -5.48
N ASP A 22 -6.76 15.15 -4.23
CA ASP A 22 -7.57 14.84 -3.05
C ASP A 22 -8.27 13.48 -3.12
N ILE A 23 -7.61 12.49 -3.75
CA ILE A 23 -8.13 11.12 -3.88
C ILE A 23 -7.50 10.26 -2.77
N PRO A 24 -8.29 9.46 -2.03
CA PRO A 24 -7.77 8.55 -1.00
C PRO A 24 -6.67 7.64 -1.54
N VAL A 25 -5.50 7.67 -0.89
CA VAL A 25 -4.34 6.87 -1.33
C VAL A 25 -3.43 6.49 -0.17
N ALA A 26 -2.99 5.23 -0.16
CA ALA A 26 -1.94 4.74 0.72
C ALA A 26 -0.73 4.29 -0.10
N TYR A 27 0.47 4.51 0.43
CA TYR A 27 1.73 4.07 -0.18
C TYR A 27 2.58 3.36 0.85
N VAL A 28 2.88 2.08 0.62
CA VAL A 28 3.64 1.22 1.55
C VAL A 28 4.84 0.62 0.81
N PRO A 29 6.04 1.24 0.89
CA PRO A 29 7.25 0.71 0.28
C PRO A 29 7.89 -0.40 1.13
N PHE A 30 8.37 -1.47 0.47
CA PHE A 30 9.07 -2.58 1.15
C PHE A 30 10.55 -2.63 0.74
N THR A 31 11.44 -2.23 1.66
CA THR A 31 12.89 -2.25 1.43
C THR A 31 13.42 -3.69 1.29
N GLY A 32 14.34 -3.92 0.36
CA GLY A 32 14.91 -5.24 0.09
C GLY A 32 14.03 -6.15 -0.76
N GLU A 33 12.88 -5.67 -1.24
CA GLU A 33 12.02 -6.40 -2.17
C GLU A 33 12.19 -5.92 -3.62
N GLY A 34 12.09 -6.87 -4.55
CA GLY A 34 12.10 -6.65 -5.99
C GLY A 34 10.72 -6.79 -6.64
N HIS A 35 10.68 -7.16 -7.93
CA HIS A 35 9.42 -7.44 -8.62
C HIS A 35 8.78 -8.72 -8.08
N GLY A 36 7.70 -8.57 -7.32
CA GLY A 36 7.08 -9.63 -6.53
C GLY A 36 7.77 -9.86 -5.19
N PHE A 37 7.02 -9.67 -4.10
CA PHE A 37 7.55 -9.81 -2.73
C PHE A 37 7.88 -11.26 -2.40
N ARG A 38 9.00 -11.49 -1.71
CA ARG A 38 9.42 -12.83 -1.29
C ARG A 38 9.49 -13.03 0.22
N GLN A 39 9.71 -11.97 0.99
CA GLN A 39 9.73 -12.10 2.44
C GLN A 39 8.29 -12.27 2.93
N SER A 40 8.04 -13.33 3.69
CA SER A 40 6.70 -13.65 4.21
C SER A 40 6.09 -12.51 5.01
N ALA A 41 6.91 -11.78 5.77
CA ALA A 41 6.47 -10.60 6.52
C ALA A 41 5.93 -9.48 5.61
N ASN A 42 6.60 -9.22 4.48
CA ASN A 42 6.17 -8.18 3.53
C ASN A 42 4.93 -8.61 2.75
N ILE A 43 4.84 -9.89 2.37
CA ILE A 43 3.63 -10.46 1.73
C ILE A 43 2.43 -10.32 2.68
N LYS A 44 2.58 -10.75 3.94
CA LYS A 44 1.54 -10.62 4.96
C LYS A 44 1.12 -9.15 5.13
N ARG A 45 2.09 -8.26 5.33
CA ARG A 45 1.81 -6.83 5.52
C ARG A 45 1.10 -6.20 4.32
N ALA A 46 1.47 -6.58 3.09
CA ALA A 46 0.81 -6.09 1.89
C ALA A 46 -0.67 -6.49 1.82
N LEU A 47 -0.98 -7.77 2.11
CA LEU A 47 -2.36 -8.28 2.14
C LEU A 47 -3.19 -7.64 3.26
N GLU A 48 -2.61 -7.49 4.45
CA GLU A 48 -3.26 -6.82 5.58
C GLU A 48 -3.53 -5.35 5.28
N ALA A 49 -2.55 -4.64 4.72
CA ALA A 49 -2.69 -3.24 4.33
C ALA A 49 -3.79 -3.05 3.28
N GLU A 50 -3.87 -3.95 2.31
CA GLU A 50 -4.91 -3.96 1.29
C GLU A 50 -6.30 -4.19 1.90
N LEU A 51 -6.46 -5.20 2.76
CA LEU A 51 -7.73 -5.46 3.44
C LEU A 51 -8.17 -4.30 4.34
N TYR A 52 -7.23 -3.69 5.08
CA TYR A 52 -7.49 -2.50 5.88
C TYR A 52 -7.99 -1.34 4.99
N PHE A 53 -7.32 -1.08 3.86
CA PHE A 53 -7.75 -0.05 2.92
C PHE A 53 -9.16 -0.30 2.40
N TYR A 54 -9.50 -1.54 2.03
CA TYR A 54 -10.87 -1.90 1.62
C TYR A 54 -11.89 -1.67 2.73
N GLY A 55 -11.57 -2.02 3.98
CA GLY A 55 -12.45 -1.76 5.11
C GLY A 55 -12.76 -0.27 5.26
N ARG A 56 -11.74 0.58 5.15
CA ARG A 56 -11.89 2.03 5.23
C ARG A 56 -12.68 2.62 4.07
N VAL A 57 -12.45 2.17 2.83
CA VAL A 57 -13.12 2.72 1.63
C VAL A 57 -14.55 2.19 1.48
N PHE A 58 -14.79 0.91 1.81
CA PHE A 58 -16.10 0.27 1.64
C PHE A 58 -16.95 0.26 2.92
N GLY A 59 -16.43 0.77 4.05
CA GLY A 59 -17.18 0.97 5.28
C GLY A 59 -17.44 -0.31 6.07
N PHE A 60 -16.45 -1.20 6.15
CA PHE A 60 -16.50 -2.38 7.02
C PHE A 60 -15.24 -2.50 7.87
N ASP A 61 -15.36 -3.19 9.01
CA ASP A 61 -14.22 -3.49 9.86
C ASP A 61 -13.68 -4.89 9.50
N PRO A 62 -12.39 -5.04 9.17
CA PRO A 62 -11.76 -6.35 9.02
C PRO A 62 -11.95 -7.19 10.29
N ALA A 63 -12.12 -8.51 10.12
CA ALA A 63 -12.31 -9.42 11.24
C ALA A 63 -11.04 -9.61 12.09
N ASP A 64 -9.88 -9.53 11.45
CA ASP A 64 -8.57 -9.65 12.10
C ASP A 64 -8.10 -8.28 12.63
N ASP A 65 -7.30 -8.31 13.69
CA ASP A 65 -6.58 -7.12 14.19
C ASP A 65 -5.42 -6.81 13.25
N ILE A 66 -5.54 -5.73 12.49
CA ILE A 66 -4.62 -5.34 11.43
C ILE A 66 -3.96 -4.02 11.77
N ASP A 67 -2.63 -3.99 11.68
CA ASP A 67 -1.86 -2.76 11.78
C ASP A 67 -2.36 -1.70 10.79
N PRO A 68 -2.82 -0.53 11.27
CA PRO A 68 -3.36 0.51 10.41
C PRO A 68 -2.39 0.94 9.32
N VAL A 69 -2.95 1.39 8.20
CA VAL A 69 -2.20 2.04 7.13
C VAL A 69 -2.60 3.51 7.11
N GLU A 70 -1.62 4.39 6.96
CA GLU A 70 -1.89 5.81 6.71
C GLU A 70 -2.49 5.95 5.30
N ILE A 71 -3.72 6.47 5.24
CA ILE A 71 -4.42 6.76 4.00
C ILE A 71 -4.55 8.27 3.91
N ALA A 72 -3.82 8.88 2.97
CA ALA A 72 -3.94 10.30 2.70
C ALA A 72 -5.32 10.58 2.09
N ASN A 73 -5.90 11.74 2.42
CA ASN A 73 -7.17 12.24 1.86
C ASN A 73 -8.39 11.31 2.11
N LEU A 74 -8.37 10.51 3.18
CA LEU A 74 -9.48 9.65 3.59
C LEU A 74 -10.47 10.37 4.51
#